data_AF-A0A345NQJ3-F1
#
_entry.id   AF-A0A345NQJ3-F1
#
_cell.length_a   1.000
_cell.length_b   1.000
_cell.length_c   1.000
_cell.angle_alpha   90.00
_cell.angle_beta   90.00
_cell.angle_gamma   90.00
#
_symmetry.space_group_name_H-M   'P 1'
#
loop_
_entity.id
_entity.type
_entity.pdbx_description
1 polymer ?
#
loop_
_entity_poly.entity_id
_entity_poly.type
_entity_poly.pdbx_seq_one_letter_code
_entity_poly.pdbx_strand_id
1 'polypeptide(L)'
;MTPTTTAGRATDDLRVLRMEPLPTPREVRAGLPLPEACAELVDRSRREVQEVLRGQDDRLLVVVGPCSVHDPVAALDYARRLQAQARRLEDDLLVVMRVYFEKPRTTTGWKGLVNDPDLDGSYDIPRGLRLGRQVLLDVLGAGLPAACEFLETTTPQYLSDAVTYGAVGARTVESQVHRQLVSGLSMPVGLKNGSDGDVQVAVDACVAAAAAQTFLGVDADGRAAVVETAGNRDAHVVLRGGRAAPNHDAVSVQAAADRLAGAGLQRRLVVDASHGNSRKDHVRQAGVAREIGAQVAAGEDAVVGIMLESFLVPGRQEPAPAGLVYGQSVTDACMGWDTTVEVLDDLAGAVRTRRQVRRSDPA
;
A
#
# COMPACT_ATOMS: atom_id res chain seq x y z
N MET A 1 16.60 -49.09 -40.44
CA MET A 1 15.25 -48.60 -40.09
C MET A 1 15.40 -47.66 -38.90
N THR A 2 15.36 -46.36 -39.17
CA THR A 2 15.37 -45.33 -38.12
C THR A 2 13.99 -45.31 -37.47
N PRO A 3 13.84 -45.45 -36.15
CA PRO A 3 12.53 -45.40 -35.52
C PRO A 3 12.03 -43.96 -35.58
N THR A 4 10.96 -43.74 -36.33
CA THR A 4 10.19 -42.49 -36.32
C THR A 4 9.52 -42.37 -34.97
N THR A 5 10.08 -41.55 -34.07
CA THR A 5 9.42 -41.19 -32.82
C THR A 5 8.25 -40.28 -33.15
N THR A 6 7.03 -40.80 -33.05
CA THR A 6 5.80 -39.99 -33.10
C THR A 6 5.79 -39.11 -31.86
N ALA A 7 6.18 -37.84 -31.99
CA ALA A 7 5.98 -36.86 -30.94
C ALA A 7 4.46 -36.74 -30.71
N GLY A 8 3.99 -37.13 -29.52
CA GLY A 8 2.58 -37.01 -29.13
C GLY A 8 2.11 -35.55 -29.19
N ARG A 9 0.81 -35.34 -29.32
CA ARG A 9 0.22 -34.00 -29.32
C ARG A 9 0.45 -33.35 -27.95
N ALA A 10 1.24 -32.27 -27.90
CA ALA A 10 1.42 -31.48 -26.68
C ALA A 10 0.08 -30.83 -26.28
N THR A 11 -0.21 -30.85 -24.98
CA THR A 11 -1.42 -30.24 -24.38
C THR A 11 -1.08 -29.14 -23.38
N ASP A 12 0.18 -29.04 -23.00
CA ASP A 12 0.80 -28.07 -22.11
C ASP A 12 1.38 -26.89 -22.88
N ASP A 13 1.51 -25.73 -22.21
CA ASP A 13 2.20 -24.53 -22.67
C ASP A 13 1.80 -23.95 -24.04
N LEU A 14 0.65 -24.36 -24.58
CA LEU A 14 0.13 -23.93 -25.89
C LEU A 14 -0.08 -22.41 -26.03
N ARG A 15 -0.08 -21.67 -24.92
CA ARG A 15 -0.22 -20.20 -24.85
C ARG A 15 0.93 -19.52 -24.10
N VAL A 16 2.01 -20.25 -23.81
CA VAL A 16 3.20 -19.72 -23.13
C VAL A 16 4.26 -19.42 -24.18
N LEU A 17 4.59 -18.14 -24.36
CA LEU A 17 5.58 -17.71 -25.36
C LEU A 17 7.02 -17.87 -24.87
N ARG A 18 7.23 -17.69 -23.57
CA ARG A 18 8.53 -17.82 -22.91
C ARG A 18 8.33 -18.16 -21.42
N MET A 19 9.27 -18.90 -20.87
CA MET A 19 9.36 -19.20 -19.44
C MET A 19 10.83 -19.16 -19.04
N GLU A 20 11.19 -18.22 -18.18
CA GLU A 20 12.57 -17.99 -17.73
C GLU A 20 12.60 -17.92 -16.20
N PRO A 21 13.61 -18.52 -15.56
CA PRO A 21 13.75 -18.43 -14.11
C PRO A 21 14.08 -16.99 -13.69
N LEU A 22 13.46 -16.54 -12.59
CA LEU A 22 13.83 -15.30 -11.91
C LEU A 22 15.02 -15.55 -10.97
N PRO A 23 15.82 -14.52 -10.64
CA PRO A 23 16.76 -14.61 -9.52
C PRO A 23 15.97 -14.93 -8.24
N THR A 24 16.52 -15.75 -7.37
CA THR A 24 15.85 -16.15 -6.13
C THR A 24 15.70 -14.97 -5.17
N PRO A 25 14.69 -15.01 -4.25
CA PRO A 25 14.58 -14.02 -3.20
C PRO A 25 15.86 -13.85 -2.37
N ARG A 26 16.55 -14.96 -2.07
CA ARG A 26 17.83 -14.96 -1.34
C ARG A 26 18.91 -14.20 -2.10
N GLU A 27 19.05 -14.43 -3.41
CA GLU A 27 20.06 -13.74 -4.23
C GLU A 27 19.80 -12.23 -4.29
N VAL A 28 18.55 -11.81 -4.49
CA VAL A 28 18.20 -10.38 -4.53
C VAL A 28 18.45 -9.71 -3.17
N ARG A 29 18.06 -10.36 -2.07
CA ARG A 29 18.30 -9.86 -0.70
C ARG A 29 19.77 -9.82 -0.33
N ALA A 30 20.57 -10.79 -0.75
CA ALA A 30 22.00 -10.82 -0.51
C ALA A 30 22.75 -9.73 -1.30
N GLY A 31 22.31 -9.44 -2.53
CA GLY A 31 22.86 -8.36 -3.34
C GLY A 31 22.50 -6.95 -2.84
N LEU A 32 21.39 -6.82 -2.12
CA LEU A 32 20.89 -5.56 -1.56
C LEU A 32 20.44 -5.79 -0.10
N PRO A 33 21.38 -6.00 0.84
CA PRO A 33 21.03 -6.29 2.22
C PRO A 33 20.30 -5.13 2.88
N LEU A 34 19.35 -5.44 3.77
CA LEU A 34 18.69 -4.43 4.61
C LEU A 34 19.69 -3.95 5.68
N PRO A 35 20.11 -2.66 5.68
CA PRO A 35 21.02 -2.16 6.71
C PRO A 35 20.37 -2.19 8.09
N GLU A 36 21.16 -2.37 9.16
CA GLU A 36 20.65 -2.49 10.53
C GLU A 36 19.76 -1.32 10.95
N ALA A 37 20.20 -0.08 10.72
CA ALA A 37 19.41 1.12 11.04
C ALA A 37 18.05 1.15 10.28
N CYS A 38 18.01 0.59 9.07
CA CYS A 38 16.76 0.46 8.31
C CYS A 38 15.88 -0.66 8.89
N ALA A 39 16.46 -1.76 9.36
CA ALA A 39 15.74 -2.83 10.04
C ALA A 39 15.12 -2.35 11.35
N GLU A 40 15.85 -1.58 12.16
CA GLU A 40 15.34 -0.93 13.37
C GLU A 40 14.19 0.04 13.06
N LEU A 41 14.31 0.83 11.98
CA LEU A 41 13.23 1.72 11.53
C LEU A 41 11.99 0.91 11.14
N VAL A 42 12.13 -0.19 10.38
CA VAL A 42 11.00 -1.05 10.01
C VAL A 42 10.35 -1.68 11.24
N ASP A 43 11.12 -2.25 12.16
CA ASP A 43 10.59 -2.87 13.38
C ASP A 43 9.85 -1.85 14.26
N ARG A 44 10.48 -0.70 14.55
CA ARG A 44 9.86 0.37 15.35
C ARG A 44 8.58 0.87 14.68
N SER A 45 8.64 1.22 13.41
CA SER A 45 7.48 1.80 12.71
C SER A 45 6.33 0.80 12.54
N ARG A 46 6.60 -0.51 12.41
CA ARG A 46 5.54 -1.54 12.45
C ARG A 46 4.82 -1.53 13.80
N ARG A 47 5.56 -1.43 14.90
CA ARG A 47 4.98 -1.35 16.25
C ARG A 47 4.16 -0.08 16.44
N GLU A 48 4.67 1.07 16.02
CA GLU A 48 3.94 2.35 16.08
C GLU A 48 2.63 2.29 15.28
N VAL A 49 2.65 1.70 14.08
CA VAL A 49 1.42 1.50 13.29
C VAL A 49 0.44 0.58 14.03
N GLN A 50 0.92 -0.51 14.62
CA GLN A 50 0.08 -1.40 15.43
C GLN A 50 -0.55 -0.68 16.63
N GLU A 51 0.21 0.17 17.31
CA GLU A 51 -0.28 0.98 18.44
C GLU A 51 -1.38 1.96 18.01
N VAL A 52 -1.20 2.65 16.88
CA VAL A 52 -2.26 3.50 16.29
C VAL A 52 -3.50 2.69 15.93
N LEU A 53 -3.34 1.53 15.27
CA LEU A 53 -4.46 0.66 14.89
C LEU A 53 -5.20 0.10 16.12
N ARG A 54 -4.50 -0.14 17.23
CA ARG A 54 -5.08 -0.60 18.50
C ARG A 54 -5.65 0.55 19.34
N GLY A 55 -5.43 1.81 18.93
CA GLY A 55 -5.82 3.00 19.67
C GLY A 55 -5.01 3.26 20.94
N GLN A 56 -3.80 2.71 21.01
CA GLN A 56 -2.83 2.92 22.10
C GLN A 56 -1.96 4.16 21.84
N ASP A 57 -1.82 4.55 20.57
CA ASP A 57 -1.25 5.81 20.13
C ASP A 57 -2.38 6.65 19.48
N ASP A 58 -2.48 7.92 19.87
CA ASP A 58 -3.51 8.84 19.42
C ASP A 58 -3.05 9.75 18.27
N ARG A 59 -1.91 9.46 17.63
CA ARG A 59 -1.55 10.06 16.34
C ARG A 59 -2.45 9.55 15.22
N LEU A 60 -2.45 10.25 14.09
CA LEU A 60 -3.11 9.79 12.87
C LEU A 60 -2.09 9.13 11.94
N LEU A 61 -2.34 7.89 11.52
CA LEU A 61 -1.55 7.24 10.47
C LEU A 61 -1.79 7.93 9.13
N VAL A 62 -0.72 8.35 8.46
CA VAL A 62 -0.80 9.00 7.14
C VAL A 62 0.05 8.24 6.14
N VAL A 63 -0.59 7.46 5.26
CA VAL A 63 0.08 6.77 4.14
C VAL A 63 0.04 7.68 2.92
N VAL A 64 1.18 8.29 2.57
CA VAL A 64 1.22 9.39 1.58
C VAL A 64 2.40 9.28 0.63
N GLY A 65 2.17 9.50 -0.65
CA GLY A 65 3.20 9.43 -1.69
C GLY A 65 2.61 9.18 -3.08
N PRO A 66 3.46 8.94 -4.10
CA PRO A 66 3.02 8.86 -5.48
C PRO A 66 2.04 7.70 -5.69
N CYS A 67 1.13 7.82 -6.67
CA CYS A 67 0.22 6.73 -7.04
C CYS A 67 1.00 5.45 -7.34
N SER A 68 2.10 5.57 -8.09
CA SER A 68 3.09 4.51 -8.30
C SER A 68 4.46 5.11 -8.60
N VAL A 69 5.53 4.50 -8.11
CA VAL A 69 6.91 4.89 -8.38
C VAL A 69 7.33 4.36 -9.75
N HIS A 70 7.73 5.27 -10.65
CA HIS A 70 8.32 4.95 -11.95
C HIS A 70 9.75 5.49 -12.09
N ASP A 71 10.08 6.56 -11.34
CA ASP A 71 11.40 7.18 -11.30
C ASP A 71 11.96 7.08 -9.86
N PRO A 72 12.96 6.20 -9.62
CA PRO A 72 13.65 6.07 -8.33
C PRO A 72 14.26 7.38 -7.81
N VAL A 73 14.77 8.24 -8.71
CA VAL A 73 15.42 9.51 -8.34
C VAL A 73 14.37 10.50 -7.82
N ALA A 74 13.25 10.62 -8.53
CA ALA A 74 12.13 11.45 -8.06
C ALA A 74 11.48 10.91 -6.79
N ALA A 75 11.40 9.58 -6.63
CA ALA A 75 10.90 8.96 -5.40
C ALA A 75 11.79 9.31 -4.19
N LEU A 76 13.11 9.27 -4.34
CA LEU A 76 14.04 9.64 -3.28
C LEU A 76 14.03 11.15 -2.96
N ASP A 77 13.88 12.03 -3.96
CA ASP A 77 13.65 13.46 -3.71
C ASP A 77 12.38 13.68 -2.88
N TYR A 78 11.26 13.09 -3.31
CA TYR A 78 10.01 13.13 -2.56
C TYR A 78 10.16 12.61 -1.13
N ALA A 79 10.86 11.48 -0.94
CA ALA A 79 11.12 10.90 0.38
C ALA A 79 11.89 11.86 1.29
N ARG A 80 12.95 12.51 0.79
CA ARG A 80 13.73 13.47 1.59
C ARG A 80 12.91 14.67 2.01
N ARG A 81 12.06 15.19 1.12
CA ARG A 81 11.16 16.30 1.44
C ARG A 81 10.09 15.88 2.46
N LEU A 82 9.52 14.68 2.30
CA LEU A 82 8.52 14.13 3.21
C LEU A 82 9.09 13.83 4.59
N GLN A 83 10.36 13.39 4.69
CA GLN A 83 10.99 13.15 5.99
C GLN A 83 11.06 14.42 6.84
N ALA A 84 11.35 15.57 6.22
CA ALA A 84 11.37 16.84 6.93
C ALA A 84 9.99 17.20 7.52
N GLN A 85 8.91 16.91 6.80
CA GLN A 85 7.55 17.13 7.29
C GLN A 85 7.14 16.09 8.34
N ALA A 86 7.50 14.82 8.15
CA ALA A 86 7.24 13.75 9.10
C ALA A 86 7.84 14.06 10.47
N ARG A 87 9.10 14.51 10.53
CA ARG A 87 9.74 14.95 11.79
C ARG A 87 9.05 16.16 12.41
N ARG A 88 8.70 17.16 11.59
CA ARG A 88 8.04 18.38 12.08
C ARG A 88 6.68 18.11 12.70
N LEU A 89 5.98 17.07 12.25
CA LEU A 89 4.61 16.73 12.63
C LEU A 89 4.52 15.43 13.45
N GLU A 90 5.64 14.91 13.95
CA GLU A 90 5.74 13.56 14.52
C GLU A 90 4.92 13.35 15.80
N ASP A 91 4.62 14.44 16.52
CA ASP A 91 3.77 14.45 17.70
C ASP A 91 2.30 14.17 17.35
N ASP A 92 1.87 14.46 16.12
CA ASP A 92 0.46 14.39 15.69
C ASP A 92 0.22 13.33 14.62
N LEU A 93 1.19 13.10 13.74
CA LEU A 93 1.07 12.24 12.57
C LEU A 93 2.12 11.13 12.59
N LEU A 94 1.70 9.90 12.32
CA LEU A 94 2.58 8.79 11.99
C LEU A 94 2.64 8.66 10.46
N VAL A 95 3.64 9.30 9.84
CA VAL A 95 3.79 9.34 8.38
C VAL A 95 4.50 8.11 7.85
N VAL A 96 3.89 7.43 6.87
CA VAL A 96 4.47 6.32 6.12
C VAL A 96 4.44 6.65 4.64
N MET A 97 5.60 6.57 3.97
CA MET A 97 5.66 6.89 2.54
C MET A 97 4.99 5.78 1.72
N ARG A 98 4.08 6.15 0.83
CA ARG A 98 3.53 5.24 -0.17
C ARG A 98 4.57 4.95 -1.27
N VAL A 99 5.02 3.69 -1.36
CA VAL A 99 6.01 3.19 -2.33
C VAL A 99 5.41 2.03 -3.13
N TYR A 100 4.48 2.35 -4.03
CA TYR A 100 3.76 1.34 -4.81
C TYR A 100 4.42 1.19 -6.18
N PHE A 101 4.75 -0.03 -6.59
CA PHE A 101 5.49 -0.24 -7.85
C PHE A 101 4.59 -0.43 -9.05
N GLU A 102 3.36 -0.86 -8.85
CA GLU A 102 2.41 -1.15 -9.91
C GLU A 102 1.03 -0.60 -9.55
N LYS A 103 0.24 -0.35 -10.59
CA LYS A 103 -1.17 0.00 -10.46
C LYS A 103 -2.01 -1.06 -11.19
N PRO A 104 -2.89 -1.82 -10.51
CA PRO A 104 -3.68 -2.83 -11.19
C PRO A 104 -4.62 -2.18 -12.23
N ARG A 105 -4.59 -2.68 -13.47
CA ARG A 105 -5.43 -2.23 -14.59
C ARG A 105 -6.22 -3.40 -15.17
N THR A 106 -7.44 -3.12 -15.65
CA THR A 106 -8.28 -4.06 -16.42
C THR A 106 -8.05 -3.95 -17.93
N THR A 107 -7.23 -3.00 -18.37
CA THR A 107 -6.89 -2.71 -19.77
C THR A 107 -5.37 -2.72 -19.96
N THR A 108 -4.92 -2.52 -21.20
CA THR A 108 -3.50 -2.29 -21.53
C THR A 108 -2.96 -1.02 -20.88
N GLY A 109 -1.66 -0.99 -20.57
CA GLY A 109 -0.95 0.10 -19.91
C GLY A 109 0.35 -0.38 -19.26
N TRP A 110 1.16 0.56 -18.78
CA TRP A 110 2.41 0.27 -18.07
C TRP A 110 2.18 -0.66 -16.86
N LYS A 111 3.05 -1.65 -16.70
CA LYS A 111 2.91 -2.74 -15.72
C LYS A 111 3.64 -2.49 -14.40
N GLY A 112 4.20 -1.30 -14.21
CA GLY A 112 4.89 -0.94 -12.99
C GLY A 112 6.40 -1.19 -13.03
N LEU A 113 7.12 -0.60 -12.08
CA LEU A 113 8.59 -0.54 -12.05
C LEU A 113 9.24 -1.93 -11.96
N VAL A 114 8.60 -2.85 -11.24
CA VAL A 114 9.10 -4.22 -11.10
C VAL A 114 8.95 -4.98 -12.42
N ASN A 115 7.84 -4.77 -13.13
CA ASN A 115 7.56 -5.53 -14.34
C ASN A 115 8.22 -4.92 -15.59
N ASP A 116 8.24 -3.59 -15.71
CA ASP A 116 8.67 -2.85 -16.90
C ASP A 116 9.44 -1.57 -16.49
N PRO A 117 10.68 -1.71 -15.99
CA PRO A 117 11.44 -0.60 -15.40
C PRO A 117 11.81 0.53 -16.37
N ASP A 118 11.84 0.30 -17.67
CA ASP A 118 12.16 1.32 -18.70
C ASP A 118 10.93 2.01 -19.29
N LEU A 119 9.72 1.59 -18.90
CA LEU A 119 8.46 2.06 -19.49
C LEU A 119 8.38 1.87 -21.02
N ASP A 120 9.07 0.87 -21.55
CA ASP A 120 9.21 0.60 -22.99
C ASP A 120 8.63 -0.75 -23.43
N GLY A 121 8.13 -1.56 -22.48
CA GLY A 121 7.57 -2.88 -22.74
C GLY A 121 8.62 -3.98 -22.94
N SER A 122 9.88 -3.75 -22.55
CA SER A 122 10.94 -4.78 -22.55
C SER A 122 10.71 -5.88 -21.51
N TYR A 123 10.07 -5.52 -20.40
CA TYR A 123 9.78 -6.38 -19.25
C TYR A 123 11.00 -7.04 -18.59
N ASP A 124 12.05 -6.26 -18.30
CA ASP A 124 13.23 -6.72 -17.54
C ASP A 124 12.92 -6.87 -16.05
N ILE A 125 12.16 -7.93 -15.71
CA ILE A 125 11.71 -8.22 -14.35
C ILE A 125 12.88 -8.46 -13.37
N PRO A 126 13.95 -9.21 -13.71
CA PRO A 126 15.09 -9.37 -12.80
C PRO A 126 15.71 -8.04 -12.38
N ARG A 127 15.84 -7.08 -13.29
CA ARG A 127 16.31 -5.73 -12.96
C ARG A 127 15.26 -4.94 -12.18
N GLY A 128 13.99 -5.03 -12.56
CA GLY A 128 12.88 -4.38 -11.85
C GLY A 128 12.75 -4.82 -10.40
N LEU A 129 12.98 -6.10 -10.08
CA LEU A 129 13.02 -6.60 -8.69
C LEU A 129 14.14 -5.94 -7.87
N ARG A 130 15.35 -5.87 -8.42
CA ARG A 130 16.48 -5.18 -7.78
C ARG A 130 16.20 -3.69 -7.60
N LEU A 131 15.60 -3.05 -8.61
CA LEU A 131 15.29 -1.63 -8.58
C LEU A 131 14.20 -1.30 -7.54
N GLY A 132 13.12 -2.08 -7.50
CA GLY A 132 12.07 -1.93 -6.48
C GLY A 132 12.62 -2.09 -5.07
N ARG A 133 13.51 -3.08 -4.86
CA ARG A 133 14.21 -3.24 -3.59
C ARG A 133 15.09 -2.04 -3.25
N GLN A 134 15.89 -1.55 -4.20
CA GLN A 134 16.73 -0.38 -4.00
C GLN A 134 15.91 0.85 -3.59
N VAL A 135 14.76 1.09 -4.24
CA VAL A 135 13.87 2.20 -3.88
C VAL A 135 13.39 2.10 -2.42
N LEU A 136 13.02 0.90 -1.94
CA LEU A 136 12.64 0.72 -0.54
C LEU A 136 13.80 1.03 0.41
N LEU A 137 15.00 0.54 0.10
CA LEU A 137 16.20 0.80 0.89
C LEU A 137 16.57 2.28 0.91
N ASP A 138 16.40 2.99 -0.22
CA ASP A 138 16.67 4.42 -0.33
C ASP A 138 15.67 5.25 0.49
N VAL A 139 14.38 4.88 0.48
CA VAL A 139 13.33 5.52 1.29
C VAL A 139 13.61 5.30 2.78
N LEU A 140 13.92 4.07 3.19
CA LEU A 140 14.30 3.76 4.58
C LEU A 140 15.58 4.50 4.98
N GLY A 141 16.57 4.56 4.09
CA GLY A 141 17.83 5.30 4.29
C GLY A 141 17.64 6.81 4.40
N ALA A 142 16.57 7.36 3.80
CA ALA A 142 16.15 8.74 4.03
C ALA A 142 15.44 8.93 5.40
N GLY A 143 15.19 7.85 6.13
CA GLY A 143 14.60 7.86 7.47
C GLY A 143 13.07 7.77 7.50
N LEU A 144 12.43 7.38 6.38
CA LEU A 144 10.97 7.19 6.28
C LEU A 144 10.60 5.71 6.25
N PRO A 145 9.57 5.29 6.98
CA PRO A 145 8.97 3.98 6.78
C PRO A 145 8.23 3.91 5.43
N ALA A 146 8.19 2.73 4.83
CA ALA A 146 7.61 2.50 3.49
C ALA A 146 6.35 1.64 3.54
N ALA A 147 5.36 2.00 2.72
CA ALA A 147 4.14 1.25 2.48
C ALA A 147 4.08 0.70 1.05
N CYS A 148 3.71 -0.57 0.89
CA CYS A 148 3.56 -1.22 -0.42
C CYS A 148 2.18 -1.86 -0.58
N GLU A 149 1.71 -1.95 -1.83
CA GLU A 149 0.59 -2.81 -2.21
C GLU A 149 1.10 -4.14 -2.76
N PHE A 150 0.51 -5.24 -2.29
CA PHE A 150 0.86 -6.59 -2.73
C PHE A 150 -0.20 -7.09 -3.72
N LEU A 151 0.16 -7.04 -5.02
CA LEU A 151 -0.73 -7.39 -6.14
C LEU A 151 -0.65 -8.85 -6.56
N GLU A 152 0.40 -9.54 -6.12
CA GLU A 152 0.62 -10.96 -6.33
C GLU A 152 1.43 -11.53 -5.14
N THR A 153 1.71 -12.83 -5.15
CA THR A 153 2.16 -13.57 -3.96
C THR A 153 3.66 -13.91 -3.94
N THR A 154 4.41 -13.50 -4.95
CA THR A 154 5.84 -13.82 -5.15
C THR A 154 6.74 -12.66 -4.73
N THR A 155 6.44 -11.43 -5.16
CA THR A 155 7.18 -10.20 -4.82
C THR A 155 7.32 -9.94 -3.32
N PRO A 156 6.37 -10.33 -2.42
CA PRO A 156 6.60 -10.21 -0.99
C PRO A 156 7.88 -10.90 -0.52
N GLN A 157 8.25 -12.05 -1.11
CA GLN A 157 9.49 -12.76 -0.74
C GLN A 157 10.76 -11.94 -1.04
N TYR A 158 10.69 -10.97 -1.96
CA TYR A 158 11.83 -10.12 -2.33
C TYR A 158 11.90 -8.82 -1.53
N LEU A 159 10.74 -8.28 -1.14
CA LEU A 159 10.60 -6.88 -0.74
C LEU A 159 10.08 -6.68 0.69
N SER A 160 9.29 -7.63 1.21
CA SER A 160 8.49 -7.44 2.45
C SER A 160 9.31 -7.17 3.71
N ASP A 161 10.59 -7.55 3.76
CA ASP A 161 11.49 -7.26 4.88
C ASP A 161 11.73 -5.75 5.04
N ALA A 162 11.60 -4.98 3.96
CA ALA A 162 11.80 -3.52 3.93
C ALA A 162 10.47 -2.72 3.96
N VAL A 163 9.35 -3.35 4.34
CA VAL A 163 8.01 -2.73 4.30
C VAL A 163 7.41 -2.60 5.70
N THR A 164 6.97 -1.41 6.06
CA THR A 164 6.32 -1.08 7.34
C THR A 164 4.80 -1.31 7.30
N TYR A 165 4.16 -1.04 6.17
CA TYR A 165 2.70 -1.12 6.03
C TYR A 165 2.32 -1.75 4.69
N GLY A 166 1.43 -2.74 4.70
CA GLY A 166 0.94 -3.41 3.50
C GLY A 166 -0.44 -2.91 3.08
N ALA A 167 -0.79 -3.09 1.82
CA ALA A 167 -2.16 -2.94 1.35
C ALA A 167 -2.55 -4.03 0.34
N VAL A 168 -3.83 -4.39 0.34
CA VAL A 168 -4.46 -5.21 -0.71
C VAL A 168 -5.53 -4.40 -1.41
N GLY A 169 -5.47 -4.37 -2.73
CA GLY A 169 -6.34 -3.58 -3.59
C GLY A 169 -7.79 -4.06 -3.61
N ALA A 170 -8.68 -3.15 -4.01
CA ALA A 170 -10.12 -3.40 -4.14
C ALA A 170 -10.52 -4.47 -5.17
N ARG A 171 -9.56 -4.98 -5.96
CA ARG A 171 -9.78 -6.06 -6.96
C ARG A 171 -9.26 -7.41 -6.49
N THR A 172 -8.46 -7.44 -5.43
CA THR A 172 -7.84 -8.65 -4.89
C THR A 172 -8.27 -8.94 -3.46
N VAL A 173 -9.04 -8.05 -2.82
CA VAL A 173 -9.58 -8.25 -1.45
C VAL A 173 -10.46 -9.50 -1.31
N GLU A 174 -11.17 -9.89 -2.37
CA GLU A 174 -11.98 -11.13 -2.42
C GLU A 174 -11.16 -12.37 -2.78
N SER A 175 -9.90 -12.20 -3.22
CA SER A 175 -9.04 -13.30 -3.61
C SER A 175 -8.58 -14.08 -2.38
N GLN A 176 -8.93 -15.37 -2.32
CA GLN A 176 -8.51 -16.26 -1.24
C GLN A 176 -6.98 -16.30 -1.10
N VAL A 177 -6.26 -16.33 -2.23
CA VAL A 177 -4.79 -16.38 -2.24
C VAL A 177 -4.18 -15.11 -1.61
N HIS A 178 -4.81 -13.95 -1.81
CA HIS A 178 -4.37 -12.72 -1.16
C HIS A 178 -4.69 -12.72 0.33
N ARG A 179 -5.87 -13.19 0.75
CA ARG A 179 -6.23 -13.33 2.17
C ARG A 179 -5.24 -14.25 2.91
N GLN A 180 -4.87 -15.36 2.25
CA GLN A 180 -3.83 -16.27 2.73
C GLN A 180 -2.46 -15.60 2.81
N LEU A 181 -2.04 -14.85 1.78
CA LEU A 181 -0.82 -14.04 1.84
C LEU A 181 -0.82 -13.10 3.05
N VAL A 182 -1.89 -12.32 3.24
CA VAL A 182 -1.99 -11.35 4.35
C VAL A 182 -1.82 -12.01 5.71
N SER A 183 -2.36 -13.23 5.89
CA SER A 183 -2.23 -13.97 7.15
C SER A 183 -0.79 -14.28 7.56
N GLY A 184 0.17 -14.25 6.63
CA GLY A 184 1.59 -14.49 6.87
C GLY A 184 2.48 -13.24 6.76
N LEU A 185 1.94 -12.09 6.37
CA LEU A 185 2.70 -10.85 6.24
C LEU A 185 3.09 -10.29 7.61
N SER A 186 4.34 -9.86 7.75
CA SER A 186 4.94 -9.43 9.03
C SER A 186 4.59 -8.00 9.47
N MET A 187 3.69 -7.34 8.76
CA MET A 187 3.29 -5.95 8.99
C MET A 187 1.76 -5.82 9.01
N PRO A 188 1.21 -4.73 9.56
CA PRO A 188 -0.20 -4.39 9.39
C PRO A 188 -0.58 -4.22 7.92
N VAL A 189 -1.78 -4.66 7.54
CA VAL A 189 -2.23 -4.64 6.14
C VAL A 189 -3.62 -4.02 6.00
N GLY A 190 -3.71 -2.97 5.21
CA GLY A 190 -4.99 -2.34 4.85
C GLY A 190 -5.70 -3.08 3.71
N LEU A 191 -6.92 -3.55 3.95
CA LEU A 191 -7.76 -4.24 2.97
C LEU A 191 -8.83 -3.29 2.44
N LYS A 192 -8.72 -2.92 1.17
CA LYS A 192 -9.64 -1.97 0.53
C LYS A 192 -11.03 -2.57 0.33
N ASN A 193 -12.08 -1.79 0.58
CA ASN A 193 -13.44 -2.16 0.18
C ASN A 193 -13.53 -2.43 -1.34
N GLY A 194 -14.53 -3.21 -1.75
CA GLY A 194 -14.78 -3.60 -3.14
C GLY A 194 -14.91 -2.40 -4.08
N SER A 195 -14.59 -2.59 -5.36
CA SER A 195 -14.58 -1.50 -6.34
C SER A 195 -15.97 -0.86 -6.55
N ASP A 196 -17.03 -1.60 -6.28
CA ASP A 196 -18.43 -1.15 -6.29
C ASP A 196 -18.82 -0.35 -5.03
N GLY A 197 -18.05 -0.49 -3.94
CA GLY A 197 -18.29 0.16 -2.65
C GLY A 197 -18.55 -0.83 -1.52
N ASP A 198 -18.59 -2.15 -1.77
CA ASP A 198 -18.92 -3.11 -0.72
C ASP A 198 -17.80 -3.19 0.33
N VAL A 199 -18.14 -2.87 1.57
CA VAL A 199 -17.23 -2.94 2.73
C VAL A 199 -17.17 -4.37 3.28
N GLN A 200 -18.20 -5.19 3.09
CA GLN A 200 -18.26 -6.54 3.67
C GLN A 200 -17.11 -7.42 3.19
N VAL A 201 -16.77 -7.35 1.90
CA VAL A 201 -15.64 -8.12 1.35
C VAL A 201 -14.30 -7.83 2.03
N ALA A 202 -14.10 -6.61 2.52
CA ALA A 202 -12.89 -6.22 3.26
C ALA A 202 -12.95 -6.67 4.72
N VAL A 203 -14.12 -6.63 5.35
CA VAL A 203 -14.36 -7.18 6.70
C VAL A 203 -14.08 -8.69 6.70
N ASP A 204 -14.64 -9.43 5.74
CA ASP A 204 -14.43 -10.88 5.60
C ASP A 204 -12.95 -11.21 5.35
N ALA A 205 -12.26 -10.36 4.58
CA ALA A 205 -10.85 -10.52 4.33
C ALA A 205 -10.00 -10.29 5.59
N CYS A 206 -10.38 -9.35 6.47
CA CYS A 206 -9.72 -9.16 7.76
C CYS A 206 -9.92 -10.37 8.67
N VAL A 207 -11.14 -10.91 8.75
CA VAL A 207 -11.44 -12.13 9.51
C VAL A 207 -10.63 -13.33 8.99
N ALA A 208 -10.58 -13.52 7.67
CA ALA A 208 -9.80 -14.60 7.06
C ALA A 208 -8.30 -14.46 7.31
N ALA A 209 -7.77 -13.24 7.20
CA ALA A 209 -6.36 -12.95 7.44
C ALA A 209 -5.95 -13.18 8.90
N ALA A 210 -6.85 -12.95 9.86
CA ALA A 210 -6.59 -13.15 11.29
C ALA A 210 -6.45 -14.63 11.70
N ALA A 211 -6.89 -15.57 10.85
CA ALA A 211 -6.80 -17.01 11.10
C ALA A 211 -5.50 -17.61 10.54
N ALA A 212 -5.06 -18.71 11.14
CA ALA A 212 -3.99 -19.54 10.58
C ALA A 212 -4.42 -20.11 9.21
N GLN A 213 -3.49 -20.14 8.25
CA GLN A 213 -3.74 -20.60 6.89
C GLN A 213 -2.66 -21.58 6.44
N THR A 214 -3.01 -22.49 5.52
CA THR A 214 -2.06 -23.37 4.82
C THR A 214 -2.30 -23.25 3.31
N PHE A 215 -1.24 -22.95 2.54
CA PHE A 215 -1.34 -22.72 1.10
C PHE A 215 -0.02 -22.97 0.35
N LEU A 216 -0.06 -22.90 -0.98
CA LEU A 216 1.12 -23.03 -1.84
C LEU A 216 1.79 -21.65 -2.01
N GLY A 217 3.08 -21.57 -1.71
CA GLY A 217 3.90 -20.39 -1.91
C GLY A 217 5.25 -20.72 -2.55
N VAL A 218 6.20 -19.80 -2.44
CA VAL A 218 7.59 -20.00 -2.84
C VAL A 218 8.52 -19.71 -1.68
N ASP A 219 9.57 -20.51 -1.53
CA ASP A 219 10.61 -20.29 -0.52
C ASP A 219 11.65 -19.25 -0.96
N ALA A 220 12.62 -18.98 -0.09
CA ALA A 220 13.69 -18.01 -0.37
C ALA A 220 14.64 -18.44 -1.51
N ASP A 221 14.62 -19.71 -1.92
CA ASP A 221 15.37 -20.27 -3.04
C ASP A 221 14.50 -20.38 -4.31
N GLY A 222 13.30 -19.80 -4.31
CA GLY A 222 12.39 -19.77 -5.46
C GLY A 222 11.69 -21.11 -5.75
N ARG A 223 11.73 -22.07 -4.82
CA ARG A 223 11.05 -23.36 -4.98
C ARG A 223 9.63 -23.29 -4.46
N ALA A 224 8.71 -24.00 -5.11
CA ALA A 224 7.36 -24.16 -4.60
C ALA A 224 7.40 -24.80 -3.19
N ALA A 225 6.63 -24.25 -2.27
CA ALA A 225 6.63 -24.65 -0.86
C ALA A 225 5.21 -24.67 -0.29
N VAL A 226 4.99 -25.51 0.73
CA VAL A 226 3.83 -25.40 1.60
C VAL A 226 4.12 -24.31 2.63
N VAL A 227 3.22 -23.34 2.73
CA VAL A 227 3.31 -22.23 3.67
C VAL A 227 2.22 -22.39 4.71
N GLU A 228 2.61 -22.35 5.98
CA GLU A 228 1.70 -22.30 7.13
C GLU A 228 1.89 -20.97 7.86
N THR A 229 0.78 -20.28 8.15
CA THR A 229 0.79 -18.95 8.78
C THR A 229 0.07 -18.97 10.11
N ALA A 230 0.44 -18.06 11.01
CA ALA A 230 -0.19 -17.92 12.32
C ALA A 230 -1.45 -17.02 12.31
N GLY A 231 -1.69 -16.31 11.20
CA GLY A 231 -2.71 -15.26 11.11
C GLY A 231 -2.14 -13.88 11.43
N ASN A 232 -2.73 -12.86 10.80
CA ASN A 232 -2.38 -11.45 10.96
C ASN A 232 -3.60 -10.68 11.50
N ARG A 233 -3.55 -10.35 12.79
CA ARG A 233 -4.63 -9.63 13.49
C ARG A 233 -4.56 -8.11 13.33
N ASP A 234 -3.50 -7.60 12.70
CA ASP A 234 -3.32 -6.17 12.43
C ASP A 234 -3.87 -5.77 11.04
N ALA A 235 -4.54 -6.70 10.35
CA ALA A 235 -5.31 -6.41 9.15
C ALA A 235 -6.54 -5.54 9.49
N HIS A 236 -6.79 -4.52 8.69
CA HIS A 236 -7.87 -3.55 8.93
C HIS A 236 -8.49 -3.06 7.61
N VAL A 237 -9.69 -2.50 7.70
CA VAL A 237 -10.42 -2.01 6.53
C VAL A 237 -9.89 -0.66 6.05
N VAL A 238 -9.83 -0.49 4.73
CA VAL A 238 -9.58 0.78 4.06
C VAL A 238 -10.80 1.20 3.25
N LEU A 239 -11.44 2.31 3.63
CA LEU A 239 -12.54 2.92 2.89
C LEU A 239 -12.00 3.78 1.74
N ARG A 240 -12.34 3.45 0.50
CA ARG A 240 -11.79 4.11 -0.71
C ARG A 240 -12.83 4.56 -1.73
N GLY A 241 -14.10 4.57 -1.32
CA GLY A 241 -15.27 4.83 -2.14
C GLY A 241 -15.66 3.65 -3.03
N GLY A 242 -16.75 3.79 -3.75
CA GLY A 242 -17.21 2.86 -4.77
C GLY A 242 -17.32 3.53 -6.15
N ARG A 243 -17.75 2.77 -7.15
CA ARG A 243 -18.15 3.32 -8.45
C ARG A 243 -19.35 4.27 -8.32
N ALA A 244 -20.27 3.96 -7.39
CA ALA A 244 -21.50 4.71 -7.21
C ALA A 244 -21.28 6.01 -6.41
N ALA A 245 -20.59 5.92 -5.27
CA ALA A 245 -20.44 7.05 -4.36
C ALA A 245 -19.12 6.97 -3.55
N PRO A 246 -18.59 8.14 -3.12
CA PRO A 246 -17.68 8.23 -1.97
C PRO A 246 -18.27 7.56 -0.72
N ASN A 247 -17.40 7.13 0.20
CA ASN A 247 -17.76 6.54 1.49
C ASN A 247 -16.86 7.04 2.64
N HIS A 248 -16.38 8.28 2.55
CA HIS A 248 -15.55 8.92 3.58
C HIS A 248 -16.34 9.80 4.57
N ASP A 249 -17.64 9.98 4.34
CA ASP A 249 -18.51 10.74 5.24
C ASP A 249 -18.77 9.99 6.55
N ALA A 250 -19.21 10.72 7.58
CA ALA A 250 -19.40 10.17 8.92
C ALA A 250 -20.43 9.01 8.96
N VAL A 251 -21.46 9.04 8.12
CA VAL A 251 -22.47 7.96 8.08
C VAL A 251 -21.83 6.68 7.54
N SER A 252 -21.07 6.80 6.45
CA SER A 252 -20.32 5.69 5.86
C SER A 252 -19.26 5.13 6.82
N VAL A 253 -18.53 5.99 7.52
CA VAL A 253 -17.53 5.60 8.53
C VAL A 253 -18.18 4.82 9.67
N GLN A 254 -19.27 5.32 10.25
CA GLN A 254 -19.98 4.63 11.35
C GLN A 254 -20.57 3.30 10.89
N ALA A 255 -21.17 3.25 9.69
CA ALA A 255 -21.67 1.99 9.14
C ALA A 255 -20.57 0.94 8.95
N ALA A 256 -19.37 1.35 8.52
CA ALA A 256 -18.21 0.45 8.44
C ALA A 256 -17.71 0.02 9.82
N ALA A 257 -17.65 0.93 10.78
CA ALA A 257 -17.26 0.65 12.17
C ALA A 257 -18.23 -0.36 12.83
N ASP A 258 -19.53 -0.26 12.57
CA ASP A 258 -20.53 -1.18 13.10
C ASP A 258 -20.43 -2.57 12.47
N ARG A 259 -20.11 -2.66 11.17
CA ARG A 259 -19.81 -3.95 10.51
C ARG A 259 -18.58 -4.62 11.10
N LEU A 260 -17.52 -3.85 11.37
CA LEU A 260 -16.32 -4.36 12.05
C LEU A 260 -16.67 -4.91 13.43
N ALA A 261 -17.43 -4.15 14.22
CA ALA A 261 -17.89 -4.60 15.55
C ALA A 261 -18.74 -5.88 15.46
N GLY A 262 -19.66 -5.95 14.50
CA GLY A 262 -20.50 -7.13 14.26
C GLY A 262 -19.71 -8.38 13.88
N ALA A 263 -18.52 -8.21 13.29
CA ALA A 263 -17.58 -9.29 12.99
C ALA A 263 -16.58 -9.59 14.12
N GLY A 264 -16.70 -8.93 15.28
CA GLY A 264 -15.77 -9.08 16.41
C GLY A 264 -14.40 -8.43 16.18
N LEU A 265 -14.29 -7.52 15.22
CA LEU A 265 -13.07 -6.76 14.93
C LEU A 265 -13.08 -5.40 15.64
N GLN A 266 -11.92 -4.80 15.82
CA GLN A 266 -11.81 -3.45 16.36
C GLN A 266 -12.47 -2.44 15.41
N ARG A 267 -13.18 -1.45 15.98
CA ARG A 267 -13.86 -0.38 15.24
C ARG A 267 -12.87 0.67 14.73
N ARG A 268 -11.78 0.27 14.06
CA ARG A 268 -10.73 1.16 13.58
C ARG A 268 -10.49 0.90 12.09
N LEU A 269 -10.45 1.96 11.30
CA LEU A 269 -10.31 1.92 9.86
C LEU A 269 -9.44 3.06 9.33
N VAL A 270 -8.94 2.87 8.12
CA VAL A 270 -8.20 3.90 7.36
C VAL A 270 -9.09 4.38 6.22
N VAL A 271 -9.02 5.67 5.88
CA VAL A 271 -9.80 6.26 4.78
C VAL A 271 -8.87 6.74 3.67
N ASP A 272 -9.00 6.21 2.46
CA ASP A 272 -8.30 6.67 1.26
C ASP A 272 -9.02 7.89 0.67
N ALA A 273 -8.38 9.05 0.70
CA ALA A 273 -8.99 10.30 0.23
C ALA A 273 -8.98 10.44 -1.30
N SER A 274 -8.18 9.65 -2.01
CA SER A 274 -8.05 9.69 -3.47
C SER A 274 -9.21 8.93 -4.13
N HIS A 275 -8.99 8.33 -5.31
CA HIS A 275 -9.75 7.17 -5.72
C HIS A 275 -11.27 7.41 -5.84
N GLY A 276 -12.12 6.50 -5.32
CA GLY A 276 -13.57 6.66 -5.38
C GLY A 276 -14.05 7.86 -4.57
N ASN A 277 -13.38 8.16 -3.46
CA ASN A 277 -13.75 9.26 -2.56
C ASN A 277 -13.52 10.64 -3.18
N SER A 278 -12.41 10.81 -3.90
CA SER A 278 -12.15 12.01 -4.71
C SER A 278 -12.90 12.05 -6.04
N ARG A 279 -13.64 11.00 -6.40
CA ARG A 279 -14.16 10.78 -7.77
C ARG A 279 -13.07 10.85 -8.84
N LYS A 280 -11.86 10.39 -8.51
CA LYS A 280 -10.63 10.44 -9.33
C LYS A 280 -10.14 11.85 -9.67
N ASP A 281 -10.53 12.84 -8.87
CA ASP A 281 -10.05 14.21 -8.99
C ASP A 281 -9.01 14.52 -7.90
N HIS A 282 -7.75 14.62 -8.30
CA HIS A 282 -6.64 14.94 -7.40
C HIS A 282 -6.78 16.29 -6.69
N VAL A 283 -7.51 17.26 -7.25
CA VAL A 283 -7.79 18.55 -6.58
C VAL A 283 -8.83 18.34 -5.47
N ARG A 284 -9.87 17.56 -5.74
CA ARG A 284 -10.91 17.21 -4.77
C ARG A 284 -10.35 16.45 -3.56
N GLN A 285 -9.28 15.67 -3.75
CA GLN A 285 -8.61 14.89 -2.71
C GLN A 285 -8.27 15.72 -1.47
N ALA A 286 -7.74 16.95 -1.64
CA ALA A 286 -7.41 17.83 -0.52
C ALA A 286 -8.66 18.20 0.31
N GLY A 287 -9.79 18.44 -0.35
CA GLY A 287 -11.07 18.65 0.33
C GLY A 287 -11.55 17.41 1.08
N VAL A 288 -11.37 16.21 0.50
CA VAL A 288 -11.74 14.95 1.16
C VAL A 288 -10.90 14.74 2.42
N ALA A 289 -9.59 15.02 2.33
CA ALA A 289 -8.69 14.94 3.48
C ALA A 289 -9.09 15.90 4.61
N ARG A 290 -9.52 17.13 4.28
CA ARG A 290 -10.04 18.10 5.26
C ARG A 290 -11.37 17.66 5.87
N GLU A 291 -12.27 17.06 5.10
CA GLU A 291 -13.54 16.50 5.60
C GLU A 291 -13.30 15.32 6.56
N ILE A 292 -12.32 14.48 6.28
CA ILE A 292 -11.87 13.42 7.18
C ILE A 292 -11.22 14.03 8.43
N GLY A 293 -10.35 15.03 8.26
CA GLY A 293 -9.73 15.78 9.35
C GLY A 293 -10.77 16.43 10.27
N ALA A 294 -11.84 17.00 9.72
CA ALA A 294 -12.93 17.57 10.52
C ALA A 294 -13.63 16.53 11.40
N GLN A 295 -13.84 15.30 10.89
CA GLN A 295 -14.36 14.19 11.69
C GLN A 295 -13.39 13.82 12.83
N VAL A 296 -12.10 13.68 12.52
CA VAL A 296 -11.05 13.41 13.52
C VAL A 296 -11.05 14.50 14.60
N ALA A 297 -11.08 15.77 14.20
CA ALA A 297 -11.12 16.91 15.12
C ALA A 297 -12.36 16.90 16.03
N ALA A 298 -13.50 16.43 15.51
CA ALA A 298 -14.75 16.28 16.27
C ALA A 298 -14.76 15.07 17.23
N GLY A 299 -13.66 14.32 17.33
CA GLY A 299 -13.58 13.15 18.19
C GLY A 299 -13.98 11.84 17.51
N GLU A 300 -14.04 11.79 16.17
CA GLU A 300 -14.21 10.52 15.47
C GLU A 300 -13.04 9.60 15.80
N ASP A 301 -13.41 8.45 16.34
CA ASP A 301 -12.53 7.49 16.94
C ASP A 301 -12.25 6.35 15.95
N ALA A 302 -13.20 6.01 15.09
CA ALA A 302 -13.03 4.92 14.14
C ALA A 302 -11.97 5.21 13.08
N VAL A 303 -11.75 6.48 12.73
CA VAL A 303 -10.73 6.87 11.76
C VAL A 303 -9.37 6.98 12.45
N VAL A 304 -8.51 5.98 12.20
CA VAL A 304 -7.13 5.93 12.75
C VAL A 304 -6.07 6.27 11.72
N GLY A 305 -6.45 6.37 10.44
CA GLY A 305 -5.53 6.83 9.42
C GLY A 305 -6.18 7.25 8.12
N ILE A 306 -5.34 7.81 7.25
CA ILE A 306 -5.72 8.32 5.93
C ILE A 306 -4.68 7.89 4.88
N MET A 307 -5.14 7.62 3.65
CA MET A 307 -4.26 7.44 2.49
C MET A 307 -4.39 8.61 1.52
N LEU A 308 -3.24 9.08 1.03
CA LEU A 308 -3.11 10.21 0.12
C LEU A 308 -2.22 9.84 -1.09
N GLU A 309 -2.61 10.30 -2.27
CA GLU A 309 -1.81 10.24 -3.49
C GLU A 309 -1.27 11.63 -3.84
N SER A 310 0.03 11.79 -3.68
CA SER A 310 0.76 13.05 -3.83
C SER A 310 2.14 12.82 -4.45
N PHE A 311 2.63 13.79 -5.21
CA PHE A 311 3.99 13.73 -5.73
C PHE A 311 4.60 15.12 -5.80
N LEU A 312 5.77 15.27 -6.45
CA LEU A 312 6.44 16.57 -6.53
C LEU A 312 5.64 17.55 -7.38
N VAL A 313 5.12 17.09 -8.52
CA VAL A 313 4.33 17.85 -9.48
C VAL A 313 2.89 17.30 -9.52
N PRO A 314 1.86 18.17 -9.48
CA PRO A 314 0.47 17.73 -9.49
C PRO A 314 0.05 17.11 -10.83
N GLY A 315 -1.06 16.38 -10.82
CA GLY A 315 -1.67 15.82 -12.02
C GLY A 315 -1.05 14.47 -12.42
N ARG A 316 -1.19 14.14 -13.71
CA ARG A 316 -0.64 12.94 -14.34
C ARG A 316 -0.16 13.23 -15.76
N GLN A 317 0.69 12.37 -16.25
CA GLN A 317 1.12 12.29 -17.65
C GLN A 317 0.99 10.85 -18.15
N GLU A 318 1.11 10.65 -19.47
CA GLU A 318 1.12 9.31 -20.05
C GLU A 318 2.51 8.68 -19.89
N PRO A 319 2.61 7.35 -19.64
CA PRO A 319 3.90 6.67 -19.53
C PRO A 319 4.63 6.70 -20.88
N ALA A 320 5.93 6.98 -20.83
CA ALA A 320 6.83 7.00 -21.98
C ALA A 320 8.26 6.67 -21.53
N PRO A 321 9.12 6.09 -22.39
CA PRO A 321 10.52 5.80 -22.04
C PRO A 321 11.37 7.05 -21.79
N ALA A 322 10.98 8.21 -22.34
CA ALA A 322 11.72 9.46 -22.21
C ALA A 322 10.78 10.67 -22.34
N GLY A 323 11.28 11.85 -21.94
CA GLY A 323 10.55 13.12 -22.05
C GLY A 323 9.45 13.33 -21.01
N LEU A 324 9.43 12.51 -19.96
CA LEU A 324 8.52 12.67 -18.84
C LEU A 324 8.88 13.90 -17.99
N VAL A 325 7.86 14.61 -17.52
CA VAL A 325 8.00 15.66 -16.51
C VAL A 325 8.49 15.01 -15.21
N TYR A 326 9.64 15.48 -14.72
CA TYR A 326 10.22 14.99 -13.46
C TYR A 326 9.24 15.13 -12.31
N GLY A 327 9.06 14.06 -11.53
CA GLY A 327 8.23 14.12 -10.34
C GLY A 327 6.73 14.25 -10.59
N GLN A 328 6.24 13.94 -11.81
CA GLN A 328 4.80 13.87 -12.12
C GLN A 328 4.37 12.42 -12.39
N SER A 329 3.23 12.01 -11.84
CA SER A 329 2.74 10.62 -11.91
C SER A 329 2.46 10.15 -13.35
N VAL A 330 2.84 8.92 -13.70
CA VAL A 330 2.47 8.26 -14.98
C VAL A 330 1.21 7.39 -14.86
N THR A 331 0.59 7.35 -13.66
CA THR A 331 -0.61 6.55 -13.39
C THR A 331 -1.79 7.44 -13.03
N ASP A 332 -2.30 7.37 -11.79
CA ASP A 332 -3.41 8.23 -11.37
C ASP A 332 -2.85 9.61 -10.97
N ALA A 333 -3.67 10.65 -11.14
CA ALA A 333 -3.27 12.03 -10.85
C ALA A 333 -3.01 12.23 -9.35
N CYS A 334 -1.93 12.93 -9.01
CA CYS A 334 -1.51 13.17 -7.64
C CYS A 334 -1.67 14.64 -7.25
N MET A 335 -1.84 14.93 -5.96
CA MET A 335 -1.65 16.28 -5.44
C MET A 335 -0.19 16.73 -5.63
N GLY A 336 0.02 18.04 -5.77
CA GLY A 336 1.36 18.62 -5.81
C GLY A 336 1.97 18.73 -4.41
N TRP A 337 3.27 19.00 -4.37
CA TRP A 337 4.02 19.09 -3.10
C TRP A 337 3.46 20.13 -2.12
N ASP A 338 3.19 21.36 -2.59
CA ASP A 338 2.74 22.44 -1.71
C ASP A 338 1.37 22.11 -1.06
N THR A 339 0.42 21.61 -1.86
CA THR A 339 -0.87 21.11 -1.36
C THR A 339 -0.70 19.94 -0.38
N THR A 340 0.31 19.10 -0.59
CA THR A 340 0.60 17.99 0.34
C THR A 340 1.00 18.52 1.71
N VAL A 341 1.86 19.54 1.76
CA VAL A 341 2.27 20.19 3.02
C VAL A 341 1.06 20.80 3.74
N GLU A 342 0.23 21.56 3.01
CA GLU A 342 -1.00 22.14 3.59
C GLU A 342 -1.93 21.07 4.18
N VAL A 343 -2.17 19.98 3.45
CA VAL A 343 -3.04 18.89 3.93
C VAL A 343 -2.45 18.20 5.16
N LEU A 344 -1.13 18.01 5.23
CA LEU A 344 -0.49 17.45 6.42
C LEU A 344 -0.63 18.38 7.63
N ASP A 345 -0.47 19.69 7.45
CA ASP A 345 -0.68 20.67 8.51
C ASP A 345 -2.13 20.70 9.01
N ASP A 346 -3.09 20.64 8.10
CA ASP A 346 -4.52 20.56 8.42
C ASP A 346 -4.85 19.31 9.24
N LEU A 347 -4.32 18.14 8.84
CA LEU A 347 -4.52 16.86 9.54
C LEU A 347 -3.86 16.87 10.93
N ALA A 348 -2.66 17.42 11.06
CA ALA A 348 -2.01 17.58 12.37
C ALA A 348 -2.83 18.53 13.27
N GLY A 349 -3.38 19.61 12.71
CA GLY A 349 -4.30 20.50 13.41
C GLY A 349 -5.56 19.80 13.91
N ALA A 350 -6.13 18.89 13.11
CA ALA A 350 -7.26 18.07 13.50
C ALA A 350 -6.94 17.15 14.69
N VAL A 351 -5.78 16.48 14.69
CA VAL A 351 -5.35 15.63 15.81
C VAL A 351 -5.19 16.45 17.09
N ARG A 352 -4.57 17.63 17.02
CA ARG A 352 -4.44 18.54 18.18
C ARG A 352 -5.81 18.96 18.71
N THR A 353 -6.77 19.27 17.83
CA THR A 353 -8.15 19.61 18.23
C THR A 353 -8.83 18.42 18.92
N ARG A 354 -8.70 17.19 18.38
CA ARG A 354 -9.23 15.96 18.99
C ARG A 354 -8.73 15.78 20.43
N ARG A 355 -7.43 16.00 20.65
CA ARG A 355 -6.81 15.91 21.99
C ARG A 355 -7.40 16.91 22.97
N GLN A 356 -7.76 18.12 22.51
CA GLN A 356 -8.43 19.12 23.34
C GLN A 356 -9.85 18.70 23.71
N VAL A 357 -10.64 18.22 22.73
CA VAL A 357 -12.02 17.73 22.94
C VAL A 357 -12.04 16.60 23.97
N ARG A 358 -11.14 15.63 23.85
CA ARG A 358 -11.04 14.49 24.80
C ARG A 358 -10.62 14.92 26.20
N ARG A 359 -9.84 15.99 26.35
CA ARG A 359 -9.48 16.52 27.68
C ARG A 359 -10.66 17.26 28.33
N SER A 360 -11.52 17.89 27.55
CA SER A 360 -12.71 18.60 28.04
C SER A 360 -13.89 17.68 28.35
N ASP A 361 -13.90 16.46 27.80
CA ASP A 361 -14.93 15.45 28.04
C ASP A 361 -14.27 14.11 28.47
N PRO A 362 -13.72 14.05 29.71
CA PRO A 362 -13.18 12.81 30.25
C PRO A 362 -14.35 11.86 30.54
N ALA A 363 -14.57 10.91 29.63
CA ALA A 363 -15.53 9.82 29.79
C ALA A 363 -15.35 9.06 31.11
#